data_AF-F0LKP5-F1
#
_entry.id   AF-F0LKP5-F1
#
_cell.length_a   1.000
_cell.length_b   1.000
_cell.length_c   1.000
_cell.angle_alpha   90.00
_cell.angle_beta   90.00
_cell.angle_gamma   90.00
#
_symmetry.space_group_name_H-M   'P 1'
#
loop_
_entity.id
_entity.type
_entity.pdbx_description
1 polymer ?
#
loop_
_entity_poly.entity_id
_entity_poly.type
_entity_poly.pdbx_seq_one_letter_code
_entity_poly.pdbx_strand_id
1 'polypeptide(L)'
;MERIPQLYVESSYEECFDKEGRAKVNCIIIQGNVEVRLKKGEKIPEFIDIERAKILKKEVYDRFHFYVDKYEHKMLCDAIVVLPDRRTEIRLYKGDELMILPVEGYVSTLIAGVGNRVRKSDAFAAVTTKKGEVHYLKPPKNGVVVFIDEFTNRPHYLYYLLPED
;
A
#
# COMPACT_ATOMS: atom_id res chain seq x y z
N MET A 1 -14.01 3.98 14.84
CA MET A 1 -12.99 3.11 14.21
C MET A 1 -12.67 3.69 12.86
N GLU A 2 -11.44 4.13 12.64
CA GLU A 2 -10.97 4.48 11.30
C GLU A 2 -11.00 3.23 10.42
N ARG A 3 -11.37 3.41 9.14
CA ARG A 3 -11.41 2.30 8.18
C ARG A 3 -9.99 2.00 7.75
N ILE A 4 -9.57 0.74 7.78
CA ILE A 4 -8.25 0.34 7.26
C ILE A 4 -8.24 0.51 5.73
N PRO A 5 -7.13 0.94 5.12
CA PRO A 5 -6.97 0.92 3.67
C PRO A 5 -7.22 -0.48 3.08
N GLN A 6 -7.51 -0.55 1.79
CA GLN A 6 -7.64 -1.81 1.06
C GLN A 6 -6.47 -1.97 0.12
N LEU A 7 -5.82 -3.12 0.19
CA LEU A 7 -4.75 -3.50 -0.72
C LEU A 7 -5.30 -4.37 -1.84
N TYR A 8 -4.97 -4.02 -3.08
CA TYR A 8 -5.16 -4.86 -4.25
C TYR A 8 -3.80 -5.09 -4.90
N VAL A 9 -3.46 -6.34 -5.20
CA VAL A 9 -2.16 -6.71 -5.78
C VAL A 9 -2.34 -7.51 -7.05
N GLU A 10 -1.43 -7.33 -8.00
CA GLU A 10 -1.38 -8.09 -9.24
C GLU A 10 -1.48 -9.60 -8.98
N SER A 11 -2.31 -10.27 -9.77
CA SER A 11 -2.74 -11.64 -9.54
C SER A 11 -3.08 -12.33 -10.85
N SER A 12 -3.11 -13.66 -10.83
CA SER A 12 -3.61 -14.44 -11.96
C SER A 12 -5.15 -14.49 -11.98
N TYR A 13 -5.70 -14.92 -13.12
CA TYR A 13 -7.14 -15.12 -13.29
C TYR A 13 -7.67 -16.16 -12.30
N GLU A 14 -6.98 -17.28 -12.13
CA GLU A 14 -7.42 -18.42 -11.32
C GLU A 14 -7.53 -18.07 -9.84
N GLU A 15 -6.72 -17.12 -9.37
CA GLU A 15 -6.78 -16.64 -7.99
C GLU A 15 -7.97 -15.71 -7.75
N CYS A 16 -8.35 -14.92 -8.76
CA CYS A 16 -9.45 -13.95 -8.65
C CYS A 16 -10.81 -14.50 -9.04
N PHE A 17 -10.87 -15.45 -9.98
CA PHE A 17 -12.11 -15.90 -10.61
C PHE A 17 -12.27 -17.43 -10.55
N ASP A 18 -13.52 -17.88 -10.54
CA ASP A 18 -13.87 -19.29 -10.73
C ASP A 18 -13.99 -19.66 -12.23
N LYS A 19 -14.30 -20.94 -12.48
CA LYS A 19 -14.45 -21.47 -13.84
C LYS A 19 -15.63 -20.85 -14.60
N GLU A 20 -16.56 -20.21 -13.91
CA GLU A 20 -17.74 -19.54 -14.50
C GLU A 20 -17.49 -18.04 -14.73
N GLY A 21 -16.30 -17.53 -14.39
CA GLY A 21 -15.94 -16.12 -14.50
C GLY A 21 -16.52 -15.24 -13.40
N ARG A 22 -16.86 -15.82 -12.24
CA ARG A 22 -17.31 -15.07 -11.07
C ARG A 22 -16.15 -14.82 -10.11
N ALA A 23 -16.13 -13.63 -9.54
CA ALA A 23 -15.05 -13.22 -8.63
C ALA A 23 -15.12 -14.01 -7.30
N LYS A 24 -14.05 -14.72 -6.94
CA LYS A 24 -13.89 -15.45 -5.67
C LYS A 24 -13.67 -14.52 -4.48
N VAL A 25 -13.04 -13.38 -4.75
CA VAL A 25 -12.74 -12.28 -3.83
C VAL A 25 -13.04 -10.96 -4.54
N ASN A 26 -12.92 -9.83 -3.84
CA ASN A 26 -13.01 -8.55 -4.54
C ASN A 26 -11.78 -8.39 -5.45
N CYS A 27 -11.99 -7.98 -6.69
CA CYS A 27 -10.92 -7.83 -7.68
C CYS A 27 -11.08 -6.49 -8.42
N ILE A 28 -9.96 -5.97 -8.93
CA ILE A 28 -9.93 -4.85 -9.86
C ILE A 28 -9.38 -5.40 -11.18
N ILE A 29 -10.07 -5.11 -12.28
CA ILE A 29 -9.62 -5.42 -13.63
C ILE A 29 -9.28 -4.11 -14.32
N ILE A 30 -8.10 -4.02 -14.93
CA ILE A 30 -7.64 -2.85 -15.68
C ILE A 30 -7.35 -3.28 -17.11
N GLN A 31 -8.04 -2.66 -18.08
CA GLN A 31 -7.84 -2.88 -19.51
C GLN A 31 -7.75 -1.53 -20.22
N GLY A 32 -6.53 -1.14 -20.61
CA GLY A 32 -6.27 0.20 -21.14
C GLY A 32 -6.71 1.28 -20.13
N ASN A 33 -7.67 2.11 -20.52
CA ASN A 33 -8.22 3.18 -19.68
C ASN A 33 -9.45 2.77 -18.87
N VAL A 34 -9.88 1.51 -18.97
CA VAL A 34 -11.07 1.00 -18.28
C VAL A 34 -10.64 0.29 -17.00
N GLU A 35 -11.25 0.70 -15.88
CA GLU A 35 -11.15 0.01 -14.60
C GLU A 35 -12.52 -0.54 -14.20
N VAL A 36 -12.57 -1.82 -13.85
CA VAL A 36 -13.77 -2.49 -13.33
C VAL A 36 -13.47 -3.03 -11.94
N ARG A 37 -14.26 -2.62 -10.94
CA ARG A 37 -14.19 -3.15 -9.58
C ARG A 37 -15.29 -4.17 -9.39
N LEU A 38 -14.90 -5.43 -9.18
CA LEU A 38 -15.81 -6.54 -8.94
C LEU A 38 -15.78 -6.91 -7.46
N LYS A 39 -16.97 -7.05 -6.87
CA LYS A 39 -17.14 -7.68 -5.57
C LYS A 39 -17.19 -9.20 -5.73
N LYS A 40 -16.89 -9.91 -4.65
CA LYS A 40 -17.09 -11.36 -4.59
C LYS A 40 -18.49 -11.75 -5.08
N GLY A 41 -18.53 -12.68 -6.04
CA GLY A 41 -19.74 -13.19 -6.68
C GLY A 41 -20.18 -12.47 -7.94
N GLU A 42 -19.64 -11.28 -8.23
CA GLU A 42 -19.92 -10.56 -9.47
C GLU A 42 -19.19 -11.21 -10.66
N LYS A 43 -19.83 -11.16 -11.84
CA LYS A 43 -19.30 -11.74 -13.08
C LYS A 43 -18.46 -10.71 -13.82
N ILE A 44 -17.42 -11.19 -14.48
CA ILE A 44 -16.64 -10.37 -15.41
C ILE A 44 -17.56 -9.83 -16.52
N PRO A 45 -17.54 -8.51 -16.81
CA PRO A 45 -18.29 -7.95 -17.92
C PRO A 45 -17.82 -8.47 -19.28
N GLU A 46 -18.74 -8.65 -20.23
CA GLU A 46 -18.46 -9.27 -21.54
C GLU A 46 -17.47 -8.48 -22.41
N PHE A 47 -17.33 -7.17 -22.18
CA PHE A 47 -16.40 -6.33 -22.93
C PHE A 47 -14.94 -6.43 -22.46
N ILE A 48 -14.69 -7.16 -21.37
CA ILE A 48 -13.34 -7.37 -20.84
C ILE A 48 -12.69 -8.56 -21.58
N ASP A 49 -11.54 -8.29 -22.19
CA ASP A 49 -10.63 -9.27 -22.73
C ASP A 49 -9.59 -9.63 -21.66
N ILE A 50 -9.79 -10.76 -20.99
CA ILE A 50 -8.96 -11.23 -19.88
C ILE A 50 -7.49 -11.42 -20.29
N GLU A 51 -7.20 -11.79 -21.54
CA GLU A 51 -5.83 -11.98 -22.01
C GLU A 51 -5.03 -10.68 -22.09
N ARG A 52 -5.74 -9.55 -22.21
CA ARG A 52 -5.13 -8.20 -22.30
C ARG A 52 -5.30 -7.39 -21.03
N ALA A 53 -6.07 -7.89 -20.08
CA ALA A 53 -6.38 -7.17 -18.86
C ALA A 53 -5.39 -7.51 -17.74
N LYS A 54 -5.08 -6.52 -16.91
CA LYS A 54 -4.38 -6.72 -15.64
C LYS A 54 -5.40 -6.97 -14.54
N ILE A 55 -5.16 -7.98 -13.73
CA ILE A 55 -6.05 -8.40 -12.65
C ILE A 55 -5.35 -8.13 -11.32
N LEU A 56 -6.02 -7.42 -10.41
CA LEU A 56 -5.55 -7.21 -9.05
C LEU A 56 -6.55 -7.82 -8.06
N LYS A 57 -6.09 -8.73 -7.21
CA LYS A 57 -6.90 -9.35 -6.16
C LYS A 57 -6.84 -8.52 -4.88
N LYS A 58 -7.94 -8.46 -4.15
CA LYS A 58 -7.94 -7.89 -2.79
C LYS A 58 -7.13 -8.79 -1.86
N GLU A 59 -6.16 -8.19 -1.19
CA GLU A 59 -5.30 -8.84 -0.20
C GLU A 59 -5.48 -8.20 1.19
N VAL A 60 -4.93 -8.85 2.22
CA VAL A 60 -4.84 -8.28 3.57
C VAL A 60 -3.87 -7.10 3.54
N TYR A 61 -4.30 -5.93 4.00
CA TYR A 61 -3.49 -4.70 3.96
C TYR A 61 -2.16 -4.85 4.70
N ASP A 62 -2.16 -5.48 5.87
CA ASP A 62 -0.97 -5.70 6.71
C ASP A 62 0.11 -6.58 6.04
N ARG A 63 -0.21 -7.20 4.89
CA ARG A 63 0.73 -8.00 4.09
C ARG A 63 1.44 -7.20 3.00
N PHE A 64 1.25 -5.88 2.94
CA PHE A 64 1.89 -5.01 1.93
C PHE A 64 3.40 -5.23 1.83
N HIS A 65 4.08 -5.40 2.97
CA HIS A 65 5.53 -5.58 3.04
C HIS A 65 6.05 -6.83 2.31
N PHE A 66 5.19 -7.80 1.95
CA PHE A 66 5.58 -8.96 1.13
C PHE A 66 5.70 -8.62 -0.36
N TYR A 67 5.15 -7.49 -0.80
CA TYR A 67 5.16 -7.04 -2.20
C TYR A 67 6.24 -5.99 -2.47
N VAL A 68 7.15 -5.78 -1.52
CA VAL A 68 8.28 -4.85 -1.61
C VAL A 68 9.57 -5.61 -1.43
N ASP A 69 10.51 -5.43 -2.36
CA ASP A 69 11.89 -5.85 -2.18
C ASP A 69 12.56 -4.98 -1.13
N LYS A 70 12.93 -5.57 0.01
CA LYS A 70 13.53 -4.84 1.14
C LYS A 70 15.01 -4.48 0.92
N TYR A 71 15.67 -5.06 -0.09
CA TYR A 71 17.06 -4.78 -0.42
C TYR A 71 17.16 -3.72 -1.52
N GLU A 72 16.39 -3.91 -2.60
CA GLU A 72 16.35 -2.97 -3.73
C GLU A 72 15.38 -1.81 -3.50
N HIS A 73 14.56 -1.88 -2.45
CA HIS A 73 13.54 -0.91 -2.10
C HIS A 73 12.54 -0.67 -3.24
N LYS A 74 12.09 -1.73 -3.90
CA LYS A 74 11.23 -1.66 -5.09
C LYS A 74 9.96 -2.48 -4.96
N MET A 75 8.89 -2.02 -5.58
CA MET A 75 7.67 -2.81 -5.74
C MET A 75 7.93 -4.05 -6.61
N LEU A 76 7.54 -5.23 -6.11
CA LEU A 76 7.72 -6.50 -6.80
C LEU A 76 6.64 -6.77 -7.87
N CYS A 77 5.47 -6.16 -7.70
CA CYS A 77 4.33 -6.26 -8.59
C CYS A 77 3.49 -4.97 -8.54
N ASP A 78 2.53 -4.87 -9.45
CA ASP A 78 1.58 -3.76 -9.40
C ASP A 78 0.63 -3.90 -8.20
N ALA A 79 0.34 -2.77 -7.56
CA ALA A 79 -0.59 -2.72 -6.44
C ALA A 79 -1.41 -1.41 -6.45
N ILE A 80 -2.61 -1.50 -5.88
CA ILE A 80 -3.47 -0.34 -5.62
C ILE A 80 -3.83 -0.34 -4.14
N VAL A 81 -3.49 0.75 -3.45
CA VAL A 81 -3.91 1.01 -2.07
C VAL A 81 -5.09 1.97 -2.12
N VAL A 82 -6.29 1.47 -1.88
CA VAL A 82 -7.50 2.29 -1.73
C VAL A 82 -7.58 2.79 -0.29
N LEU A 83 -7.54 4.11 -0.12
CA LEU A 83 -7.47 4.76 1.19
C LEU A 83 -8.78 4.59 2.00
N PRO A 84 -8.75 4.91 3.31
CA PRO A 84 -9.90 4.73 4.21
C PRO A 84 -11.21 5.39 3.75
N ASP A 85 -11.10 6.49 3.01
CA ASP A 85 -12.23 7.25 2.45
C ASP A 85 -12.96 6.52 1.30
N ARG A 86 -12.35 5.44 0.76
CA ARG A 86 -12.82 4.66 -0.40
C ARG A 86 -12.96 5.46 -1.70
N ARG A 87 -12.36 6.65 -1.77
CA ARG A 87 -12.43 7.56 -2.93
C ARG A 87 -11.05 7.84 -3.50
N THR A 88 -10.05 7.90 -2.64
CA THR A 88 -8.66 8.13 -3.03
C THR A 88 -7.89 6.82 -3.06
N GLU A 89 -6.90 6.75 -3.95
CA GLU A 89 -6.06 5.58 -4.13
C GLU A 89 -4.63 5.98 -4.45
N ILE A 90 -3.71 5.10 -4.11
CA ILE A 90 -2.31 5.17 -4.50
C ILE A 90 -2.07 3.99 -5.43
N ARG A 91 -1.62 4.28 -6.66
CA ARG A 91 -1.20 3.26 -7.61
C ARG A 91 0.31 3.10 -7.53
N LEU A 92 0.73 1.86 -7.41
CA LEU A 92 2.12 1.45 -7.30
C LEU A 92 2.37 0.47 -8.42
N TYR A 93 3.35 0.78 -9.26
CA TYR A 93 3.74 -0.07 -10.38
C TYR A 93 4.94 -0.91 -10.00
N LYS A 94 5.06 -2.08 -10.62
CA LYS A 94 6.24 -2.91 -10.50
C LYS A 94 7.50 -2.11 -10.85
N GLY A 95 8.47 -2.14 -9.95
CA GLY A 95 9.73 -1.41 -10.08
C GLY A 95 9.73 -0.01 -9.49
N ASP A 96 8.58 0.52 -9.04
CA ASP A 96 8.53 1.79 -8.30
C ASP A 96 9.44 1.73 -7.08
N GLU A 97 10.32 2.71 -6.95
CA GLU A 97 11.23 2.85 -5.82
C GLU A 97 10.50 3.42 -4.61
N LEU A 98 10.67 2.80 -3.45
CA LEU A 98 10.11 3.23 -2.18
C LEU A 98 11.22 3.65 -1.22
N MET A 99 10.98 4.66 -0.40
CA MET A 99 11.83 4.92 0.76
C MET A 99 11.29 4.12 1.94
N ILE A 100 12.14 3.26 2.52
CA ILE A 100 11.84 2.52 3.74
C ILE A 100 12.52 3.24 4.90
N LEU A 101 11.72 3.86 5.77
CA LEU A 101 12.20 4.70 6.87
C LEU A 101 11.87 4.06 8.22
N PRO A 102 12.87 3.56 8.96
CA PRO A 102 12.65 3.01 10.28
C PRO A 102 12.36 4.11 11.31
N VAL A 103 11.40 3.84 12.19
CA VAL A 103 11.05 4.64 13.36
C VAL A 103 11.30 3.78 14.58
N GLU A 104 12.51 3.92 15.14
CA GLU A 104 12.98 3.14 16.28
C GLU A 104 13.23 4.04 17.48
N GLY A 105 12.61 3.70 18.61
CA GLY A 105 12.63 4.53 19.80
C GLY A 105 12.09 3.78 21.01
N TYR A 106 12.25 4.37 22.20
CA TYR A 106 11.65 3.80 23.40
C TYR A 106 10.13 3.97 23.39
N VAL A 107 9.66 5.16 22.98
CA VAL A 107 8.27 5.41 22.59
C VAL A 107 8.28 6.04 21.21
N SER A 108 7.46 5.54 20.29
CA SER A 108 7.33 6.07 18.94
C SER A 108 5.94 6.66 18.74
N THR A 109 5.88 7.85 18.14
CA THR A 109 4.63 8.55 17.82
C THR A 109 4.56 8.76 16.31
N LEU A 110 3.51 8.22 15.68
CA LEU A 110 3.21 8.42 14.27
C LEU A 110 2.57 9.80 14.09
N ILE A 111 3.12 10.62 13.20
CA ILE A 111 2.57 11.95 12.90
C ILE A 111 1.84 11.91 11.56
N ALA A 112 2.45 11.28 10.54
CA ALA A 112 1.86 11.14 9.21
C ALA A 112 1.19 9.77 9.06
N GLY A 113 -0.06 9.75 8.58
CA GLY A 113 -0.77 8.53 8.25
C GLY A 113 -0.59 8.10 6.79
N VAL A 114 -1.08 6.91 6.46
CA VAL A 114 -1.14 6.39 5.09
C VAL A 114 -1.95 7.35 4.21
N GLY A 115 -1.43 7.67 3.02
CA GLY A 115 -1.99 8.64 2.08
C GLY A 115 -1.61 10.09 2.38
N ASN A 116 -0.93 10.37 3.50
CA ASN A 116 -0.41 11.71 3.73
C ASN A 116 0.83 11.97 2.86
N ARG A 117 0.85 13.14 2.24
CA ARG A 117 2.05 13.70 1.62
C ARG A 117 2.93 14.30 2.71
N VAL A 118 4.20 13.91 2.74
CA VAL A 118 5.21 14.41 3.67
C VAL A 118 6.31 15.14 2.91
N ARG A 119 6.72 16.30 3.43
CA ARG A 119 7.80 17.09 2.85
C ARG A 119 9.09 16.87 3.63
N LYS A 120 10.23 17.11 3.00
CA LYS A 120 11.56 17.02 3.61
C LYS A 120 11.70 17.85 4.90
N SER A 121 10.95 18.95 5.03
CA SER A 121 10.94 19.81 6.21
C SER A 121 10.10 19.27 7.37
N ASP A 122 9.13 18.41 7.07
CA ASP A 122 8.02 18.07 7.95
C ASP A 122 8.32 16.76 8.67
N ALA A 123 7.99 16.70 9.96
CA ALA A 123 8.19 15.48 10.73
C ALA A 123 7.09 14.46 10.37
N PHE A 124 7.48 13.24 10.00
CA PHE A 124 6.54 12.14 9.74
C PHE A 124 6.34 11.26 10.98
N ALA A 125 7.30 11.26 11.91
CA ALA A 125 7.23 10.58 13.19
C ALA A 125 8.07 11.30 14.24
N ALA A 126 7.86 10.96 15.51
CA ALA A 126 8.72 11.36 16.62
C ALA A 126 9.08 10.14 17.47
N VAL A 127 10.29 10.15 18.03
CA VAL A 127 10.76 9.13 18.96
C VAL A 127 11.19 9.78 20.26
N THR A 128 10.74 9.22 21.38
CA THR A 128 11.12 9.65 22.72
C THR A 128 12.13 8.67 23.30
N THR A 129 13.26 9.17 23.80
CA THR A 129 14.29 8.35 24.44
C THR A 129 13.88 7.94 25.85
N LYS A 130 14.59 6.98 26.46
CA LYS A 130 14.40 6.62 27.88
C LYS A 130 14.62 7.79 28.85
N LYS A 131 15.35 8.82 28.42
CA LYS A 131 15.63 10.03 29.21
C LYS A 131 14.57 11.13 29.01
N GLY A 132 13.57 10.90 28.15
CA GLY A 132 12.50 11.87 27.86
C GLY A 132 12.84 12.88 26.76
N GLU A 133 13.97 12.72 26.06
CA GLU A 133 14.32 13.58 24.91
C GLU A 133 13.49 13.17 23.69
N VAL A 134 12.94 14.15 22.97
CA VAL A 134 12.10 13.93 21.78
C VAL A 134 12.89 14.27 20.52
N HIS A 135 13.00 13.32 19.61
CA HIS A 135 13.60 13.51 18.29
C HIS A 135 12.53 13.39 17.21
N TYR A 136 12.43 14.41 16.37
CA TYR A 136 11.54 14.41 15.20
C TYR A 136 12.26 13.80 13.99
N LEU A 137 11.62 12.84 13.35
CA LEU A 137 12.12 12.20 12.14
C LEU A 137 11.52 12.88 10.91
N LYS A 138 12.39 13.29 9.99
CA LYS A 138 12.02 13.97 8.73
C LYS A 138 12.44 13.11 7.55
N PRO A 139 11.66 13.05 6.47
CA PRO A 139 12.01 12.21 5.33
C PRO A 139 13.16 12.86 4.55
N PRO A 140 14.03 12.08 3.90
CA PRO A 140 15.15 12.62 3.13
C PRO A 140 14.70 13.31 1.83
N LYS A 141 13.54 12.94 1.29
CA LYS A 141 12.86 13.51 0.13
C LYS A 141 11.38 13.73 0.43
N ASN A 142 10.71 14.52 -0.42
CA ASN A 142 9.26 14.60 -0.40
C ASN A 142 8.67 13.26 -0.88
N GLY A 143 7.47 12.92 -0.44
CA GLY A 143 6.81 11.70 -0.84
C GLY A 143 5.43 11.53 -0.23
N VAL A 144 4.77 10.44 -0.59
CA VAL A 144 3.49 10.02 -0.03
C VAL A 144 3.69 8.75 0.78
N VAL A 145 3.16 8.70 2.00
CA VAL A 145 3.20 7.49 2.84
C VAL A 145 2.24 6.46 2.23
N VAL A 146 2.76 5.30 1.82
CA VAL A 146 1.97 4.25 1.18
C VAL A 146 1.59 3.12 2.14
N PHE A 147 2.46 2.84 3.11
CA PHE A 147 2.26 1.80 4.10
C PHE A 147 3.04 2.13 5.38
N ILE A 148 2.53 1.66 6.52
CA ILE A 148 3.21 1.72 7.82
C ILE A 148 3.13 0.31 8.40
N ASP A 149 4.28 -0.33 8.58
CA ASP A 149 4.40 -1.63 9.22
C ASP A 149 4.67 -1.46 10.72
N GLU A 150 4.14 -2.36 11.55
CA GLU A 150 4.35 -2.38 12.99
C GLU A 150 5.01 -3.70 13.40
N PHE A 151 6.13 -3.60 14.13
CA PHE A 151 6.75 -4.78 14.72
C PHE A 151 5.99 -5.22 15.98
N THR A 152 5.52 -6.45 16.01
CA THR A 152 4.66 -7.01 17.08
C THR A 152 5.27 -7.01 18.49
N ASN A 153 6.59 -6.85 18.64
CA ASN A 153 7.27 -6.99 19.93
C ASN A 153 7.81 -5.68 20.53
N ARG A 154 7.78 -4.56 19.80
CA ARG A 154 8.27 -3.22 20.24
C ARG A 154 7.52 -2.13 19.48
N PRO A 155 7.36 -0.90 20.00
CA PRO A 155 6.73 0.21 19.29
C PRO A 155 7.66 0.77 18.19
N HIS A 156 8.12 -0.10 17.31
CA HIS A 156 8.98 0.20 16.18
C HIS A 156 8.13 0.10 14.93
N TYR A 157 8.24 1.09 14.07
CA TYR A 157 7.46 1.18 12.84
C TYR A 157 8.38 1.29 11.64
N LEU A 158 7.94 0.79 10.49
CA LEU A 158 8.58 1.04 9.20
C LEU A 158 7.62 1.81 8.32
N TYR A 159 8.03 3.00 7.92
CA TYR A 159 7.32 3.77 6.92
C TYR A 159 7.80 3.38 5.53
N TYR A 160 6.85 3.15 4.63
CA TYR A 160 7.08 3.01 3.20
C TYR A 160 6.55 4.28 2.54
N LEU A 161 7.42 5.03 1.87
CA LEU A 161 7.06 6.26 1.16
C LEU A 161 7.32 6.07 -0.32
N LEU A 162 6.37 6.46 -1.16
CA LEU A 162 6.61 6.68 -2.58
C LEU A 162 7.21 8.10 -2.72
N PRO A 163 8.49 8.25 -3.11
CA PRO A 163 9.11 9.55 -3.29
C PRO A 163 8.44 10.34 -4.42
N GLU A 164 8.40 11.66 -4.26
CA GLU A 164 8.11 12.60 -5.35
C GLU A 164 9.46 13.02 -5.95
N ASP A 165 9.62 12.87 -7.27
CA ASP A 165 10.74 13.47 -8.01
C ASP A 165 10.54 14.98 -8.21
#